data_AF-A0A7V8ZDG2-F1
#
_entry.id   AF-A0A7V8ZDG2-F1
#
_cell.length_a   1.000
_cell.length_b   1.000
_cell.length_c   1.000
_cell.angle_alpha   90.00
_cell.angle_beta   90.00
_cell.angle_gamma   90.00
#
_symmetry.space_group_name_H-M   'P 1'
#
loop_
_entity.id
_entity.type
_entity.pdbx_description
1 polymer ?
#
loop_
_entity_poly.entity_id
_entity_poly.type
_entity_poly.pdbx_seq_one_letter_code
_entity_poly.pdbx_strand_id
1 'polypeptide(L)'
;MAGGWRDFLGSWEGFRVVPEAYRELDGGRVLLLLGNTGRGKTSGLDLGEIRTKSANLFEIRDGKVTRLVAYWDRDRALDELGVAGESDSASAATSRGTAPADSEIGEVLVEADALEARVRELGAEISRDYEGRDLLLVGILKGAVFFLSDLMRALTVPCEVDFMALASYGSSTDSSGVVRILKDLDAPIEGRDVVIVEDIVDSGLTLSYLLRTLEARQPASLEVCALLTKPERRKVELPIRYVGFEIENRFVIGYGLDHAQRFRNLPYVAVLNEG
;
A
#
# COMPACT_ATOMS: atom_id res chain seq x y z
N MET A 1 22.90 -7.61 -32.58
CA MET A 1 22.04 -6.97 -31.56
C MET A 1 22.77 -6.67 -30.25
N ALA A 2 23.54 -7.60 -29.67
CA ALA A 2 24.21 -7.38 -28.37
C ALA A 2 25.41 -6.40 -28.36
N GLY A 3 26.13 -6.23 -29.48
CA GLY A 3 27.30 -5.33 -29.58
C GLY A 3 26.92 -3.85 -29.47
N GLY A 4 25.98 -3.41 -30.31
CA GLY A 4 25.51 -2.02 -30.29
C GLY A 4 24.84 -1.60 -28.98
N TRP A 5 24.28 -2.54 -28.21
CA TRP A 5 23.69 -2.25 -26.89
C TRP A 5 24.74 -1.89 -25.85
N ARG A 6 25.87 -2.60 -25.87
CA ARG A 6 26.98 -2.38 -24.94
C ARG A 6 27.75 -1.11 -25.29
N ASP A 7 27.94 -0.85 -26.58
CA ASP A 7 28.61 0.36 -27.07
C ASP A 7 27.77 1.62 -26.81
N PHE A 8 26.44 1.53 -26.98
CA PHE A 8 25.51 2.60 -26.63
C PHE A 8 25.52 2.87 -25.13
N LEU A 9 25.27 1.88 -24.26
CA LEU A 9 25.30 2.08 -22.80
C LEU A 9 26.67 2.58 -22.32
N GLY A 10 27.76 2.18 -22.98
CA GLY A 10 29.12 2.65 -22.72
C GLY A 10 29.29 4.16 -22.93
N SER A 11 28.49 4.77 -23.81
CA SER A 11 28.52 6.21 -24.13
C SER A 11 27.72 7.11 -23.16
N TRP A 12 27.06 6.51 -22.15
CA TRP A 12 26.30 7.24 -21.12
C TRP A 12 26.90 7.01 -19.72
N GLU A 13 26.91 8.05 -18.88
CA GLU A 13 27.11 7.95 -17.42
C GLU A 13 25.77 7.92 -16.71
N GLY A 14 25.62 6.97 -15.79
CA GLY A 14 24.44 6.89 -14.92
C GLY A 14 23.12 6.66 -15.65
N PHE A 15 23.12 6.03 -16.84
CA PHE A 15 21.90 5.73 -17.58
C PHE A 15 20.96 4.86 -16.73
N ARG A 16 19.76 5.37 -16.47
CA ARG A 16 18.70 4.70 -15.72
C ARG A 16 17.43 4.69 -16.55
N VAL A 17 16.82 3.51 -16.63
CA VAL A 17 15.49 3.30 -17.15
C VAL A 17 14.58 3.10 -15.94
N VAL A 18 13.56 3.93 -15.80
CA VAL A 18 12.61 3.88 -14.69
C VAL A 18 11.23 3.58 -15.27
N PRO A 19 10.53 2.54 -14.78
CA PRO A 19 9.14 2.32 -15.14
C PRO A 19 8.27 3.45 -14.60
N GLU A 20 7.47 4.06 -15.47
CA GLU A 20 6.55 5.14 -15.10
C GLU A 20 5.12 4.63 -14.93
N ALA A 21 4.67 3.73 -15.81
CA ALA A 21 3.36 3.10 -15.75
C ALA A 21 3.35 1.82 -16.58
N TYR A 22 2.37 0.95 -16.38
CA TYR A 22 2.08 -0.15 -17.29
C TYR A 22 0.60 -0.18 -17.67
N ARG A 23 0.31 -0.77 -18.84
CA ARG A 23 -1.05 -1.00 -19.33
C ARG A 23 -1.15 -2.44 -19.82
N GLU A 24 -2.13 -3.17 -19.30
CA GLU A 24 -2.51 -4.47 -19.85
C GLU A 24 -3.34 -4.24 -21.11
N LEU A 25 -2.99 -4.96 -22.18
CA LEU A 25 -3.64 -4.93 -23.47
C LEU A 25 -4.18 -6.34 -23.77
N ASP A 26 -5.16 -6.41 -24.67
CA ASP A 26 -5.76 -7.68 -25.06
C ASP A 26 -4.73 -8.68 -25.61
N GLY A 27 -4.97 -9.97 -25.31
CA GLY A 27 -4.17 -11.08 -25.82
C GLY A 27 -2.87 -11.34 -25.04
N GLY A 28 -2.83 -11.02 -23.75
CA GLY A 28 -1.66 -11.26 -22.89
C GLY A 28 -0.51 -10.29 -23.15
N ARG A 29 -0.82 -9.08 -23.63
CA ARG A 29 0.16 -8.06 -23.94
C ARG A 29 0.25 -7.03 -22.82
N VAL A 30 1.45 -6.58 -22.50
CA VAL A 30 1.69 -5.59 -21.45
C VAL A 30 2.58 -4.50 -22.02
N LEU A 31 2.07 -3.27 -22.06
CA LEU A 31 2.83 -2.08 -22.44
C LEU A 31 3.38 -1.41 -21.18
N LEU A 32 4.69 -1.31 -21.09
CA LEU A 32 5.40 -0.61 -20.02
C LEU A 32 5.88 0.75 -20.54
N LEU A 33 5.43 1.83 -19.93
CA LEU A 33 5.88 3.19 -20.22
C LEU A 33 7.11 3.51 -19.36
N LEU A 34 8.16 3.99 -20.01
CA LEU A 34 9.50 4.09 -19.42
C LEU A 34 10.02 5.51 -19.53
N GLY A 35 10.58 6.02 -18.43
CA GLY A 35 11.36 7.25 -18.40
C GLY A 35 12.85 6.91 -18.43
N ASN A 36 13.58 7.49 -19.36
CA ASN A 36 15.03 7.32 -19.44
C ASN A 36 15.73 8.60 -18.98
N THR A 37 16.76 8.41 -18.16
CA THR A 37 17.65 9.49 -17.70
C THR A 37 19.10 9.03 -17.85
N GLY A 38 20.01 9.95 -18.12
CA GLY A 38 21.43 9.65 -18.24
C GLY A 38 22.19 10.84 -18.79
N ARG A 39 23.52 10.85 -18.64
CA ARG A 39 24.40 11.92 -19.15
C ARG A 39 25.30 11.39 -20.25
N GLY A 40 25.38 12.07 -21.39
CA GLY A 40 26.26 11.65 -22.50
C GLY A 40 27.73 11.95 -22.20
N LYS A 41 28.63 10.98 -22.35
CA LYS A 41 30.07 11.13 -22.03
C LYS A 41 30.85 12.03 -22.99
N THR A 42 30.45 12.10 -24.25
CA THR A 42 31.25 12.72 -25.32
C THR A 42 30.77 14.10 -25.74
N SER A 43 29.50 14.45 -25.48
CA SER A 43 28.90 15.70 -25.95
C SER A 43 28.81 16.80 -24.89
N GLY A 44 29.07 16.47 -23.60
CA GLY A 44 28.91 17.42 -22.49
C GLY A 44 27.47 17.91 -22.27
N LEU A 45 26.49 17.39 -23.03
CA LEU A 45 25.08 17.70 -22.86
C LEU A 45 24.53 16.96 -21.63
N ASP A 46 24.11 17.73 -20.64
CA ASP A 46 23.45 17.19 -19.46
C ASP A 46 21.99 16.85 -19.80
N LEU A 47 21.77 15.62 -20.26
CA LEU A 47 20.42 15.10 -20.46
C LEU A 47 19.71 14.77 -19.14
N GLY A 48 20.31 15.13 -17.99
CA GLY A 48 19.63 15.19 -16.69
C GLY A 48 18.39 16.08 -16.68
N GLU A 49 18.27 17.04 -17.61
CA GLU A 49 17.06 17.86 -17.79
C GLU A 49 16.11 17.36 -18.89
N ILE A 50 16.55 16.47 -19.80
CA ILE A 50 15.71 15.92 -20.87
C ILE A 50 15.37 14.46 -20.54
N ARG A 51 14.24 14.26 -19.85
CA ARG A 51 13.61 12.94 -19.72
C ARG A 51 13.16 12.49 -21.10
N THR A 52 13.82 11.50 -21.68
CA THR A 52 13.31 10.87 -22.90
C THR A 52 12.29 9.80 -22.51
N LYS A 53 11.12 9.86 -23.12
CA LYS A 53 10.02 8.91 -22.91
C LYS A 53 10.14 7.77 -23.90
N SER A 54 10.20 6.54 -23.40
CA SER A 54 10.20 5.31 -24.20
C SER A 54 9.09 4.37 -23.74
N ALA A 55 8.92 3.24 -24.42
CA ALA A 55 8.00 2.19 -24.01
C ALA A 55 8.49 0.80 -24.42
N ASN A 56 8.12 -0.22 -23.66
CA ASN A 56 8.37 -1.62 -23.99
C ASN A 56 7.05 -2.37 -24.05
N LEU A 57 6.79 -3.07 -25.16
CA LEU A 57 5.67 -3.99 -25.28
C LEU A 57 6.15 -5.42 -25.05
N PHE A 58 5.56 -6.07 -24.05
CA PHE A 58 5.76 -7.48 -23.76
C PHE A 58 4.55 -8.28 -24.27
N GLU A 59 4.80 -9.40 -24.94
CA GLU A 59 3.79 -10.43 -25.18
C GLU A 59 4.07 -11.59 -24.23
N ILE A 60 3.07 -11.99 -23.44
CA ILE A 60 3.17 -13.00 -22.39
C ILE A 60 2.20 -14.14 -22.70
N ARG A 61 2.70 -15.38 -22.67
CA ARG A 61 1.91 -16.60 -22.77
C ARG A 61 2.37 -17.58 -21.70
N ASP A 62 1.42 -18.16 -20.96
CA ASP A 62 1.68 -19.11 -19.86
C ASP A 62 2.71 -18.59 -18.84
N GLY A 63 2.60 -17.31 -18.49
CA GLY A 63 3.50 -16.65 -17.53
C GLY A 63 4.91 -16.36 -18.05
N LYS A 64 5.20 -16.60 -19.33
CA LYS A 64 6.51 -16.36 -19.95
C LYS A 64 6.45 -15.27 -21.01
N VAL A 65 7.45 -14.39 -21.03
CA VAL A 65 7.62 -13.39 -22.09
C VAL A 65 8.03 -14.12 -23.37
N THR A 66 7.15 -14.12 -24.38
CA THR A 66 7.41 -14.70 -25.69
C THR A 66 7.95 -13.68 -26.69
N ARG A 67 7.71 -12.38 -26.46
CA ARG A 67 8.21 -11.30 -27.31
C ARG A 67 8.39 -10.01 -26.52
N LEU A 68 9.40 -9.24 -26.89
CA LEU A 68 9.67 -7.88 -26.42
C LEU A 68 9.89 -6.97 -27.62
N VAL A 69 9.16 -5.86 -27.69
CA VAL A 69 9.38 -4.77 -28.64
C VAL A 69 9.71 -3.51 -27.85
N ALA A 70 10.86 -2.91 -28.13
CA ALA A 70 11.31 -1.68 -27.47
C ALA A 70 11.09 -0.48 -28.40
N TYR A 71 10.37 0.52 -27.90
CA TYR A 71 10.07 1.77 -28.57
C TYR A 71 10.86 2.90 -27.91
N TRP A 72 11.70 3.57 -28.69
CA TRP A 72 12.51 4.72 -28.23
C TRP A 72 11.71 6.00 -28.09
N ASP A 73 10.57 6.05 -28.76
CA ASP A 73 9.60 7.13 -28.74
C ASP A 73 8.28 6.56 -28.23
N ARG A 74 7.84 7.06 -27.07
CA ARG A 74 6.61 6.64 -26.43
C ARG A 74 5.39 6.96 -27.28
N ASP A 75 5.34 8.14 -27.90
CA ASP A 75 4.14 8.61 -28.59
C ASP A 75 3.90 7.75 -29.84
N ARG A 76 4.98 7.40 -30.54
CA ARG A 76 4.93 6.40 -31.61
C ARG A 76 4.40 5.04 -31.14
N ALA A 77 4.79 4.59 -29.95
CA ALA A 77 4.31 3.32 -29.41
C ALA A 77 2.80 3.35 -29.12
N LEU A 78 2.32 4.47 -28.58
CA LEU A 78 0.91 4.68 -28.26
C LEU A 78 0.06 4.74 -29.53
N ASP A 79 0.52 5.48 -30.54
CA ASP A 79 -0.15 5.58 -31.84
C ASP A 79 -0.24 4.23 -32.55
N GLU A 80 0.87 3.48 -32.62
CA GLU A 80 0.93 2.18 -33.28
C GLU A 80 0.03 1.13 -32.60
N LEU A 81 -0.13 1.24 -31.28
CA LEU A 81 -0.96 0.33 -30.49
C LEU A 81 -2.42 0.78 -30.37
N GLY A 82 -2.77 1.96 -30.90
CA GLY A 82 -4.10 2.55 -30.77
C GLY A 82 -4.48 2.85 -29.32
N VAL A 83 -3.48 3.16 -28.49
CA VAL A 83 -3.63 3.39 -27.06
C VAL A 83 -3.66 4.89 -26.81
N ALA A 84 -4.74 5.43 -26.23
CA ALA A 84 -4.88 6.88 -26.02
C ALA A 84 -3.72 7.48 -25.19
N GLY A 85 -3.16 8.59 -25.69
CA GLY A 85 -2.12 9.38 -25.03
C GLY A 85 -2.58 10.04 -23.73
N GLU A 86 -1.64 10.61 -22.97
CA GLU A 86 -1.83 11.16 -21.61
C GLU A 86 -2.89 12.29 -21.46
N SER A 87 -3.65 12.67 -22.50
CA SER A 87 -4.60 13.79 -22.43
C SER A 87 -6.09 13.44 -22.25
N ASP A 88 -6.53 12.18 -22.31
CA ASP A 88 -8.00 11.88 -22.28
C ASP A 88 -8.47 10.88 -21.22
N SER A 89 -7.62 10.46 -20.29
CA SER A 89 -8.10 9.79 -19.07
C SER A 89 -7.01 9.78 -18.00
N ALA A 90 -7.42 10.04 -16.75
CA ALA A 90 -6.63 9.99 -15.52
C ALA A 90 -6.00 11.30 -15.02
N SER A 91 -6.87 12.09 -14.40
CA SER A 91 -6.68 12.72 -13.08
C SER A 91 -6.32 11.71 -11.97
N ALA A 92 -5.44 10.74 -12.23
CA ALA A 92 -5.04 9.73 -11.26
C ALA A 92 -3.62 9.27 -11.57
N ALA A 93 -2.78 9.31 -10.53
CA ALA A 93 -1.43 8.76 -10.48
C ALA A 93 -0.34 9.53 -11.26
N THR A 94 0.03 10.71 -10.77
CA THR A 94 1.44 11.13 -10.79
C THR A 94 1.76 12.01 -9.58
N SER A 95 2.29 11.43 -8.50
CA SER A 95 3.28 12.14 -7.69
C SER A 95 4.47 11.21 -7.45
N ARG A 96 5.61 11.67 -7.94
CA ARG A 96 6.90 10.99 -7.88
C ARG A 96 7.35 10.92 -6.43
N GLY A 97 8.14 9.89 -6.11
CA GLY A 97 9.05 9.90 -4.98
C GLY A 97 10.11 11.00 -5.15
N THR A 98 9.73 12.22 -4.86
CA THR A 98 10.53 13.10 -4.01
C THR A 98 10.23 12.69 -2.56
N ALA A 99 11.24 12.70 -1.69
CA ALA A 99 10.96 12.89 -0.26
C ALA A 99 9.93 14.02 -0.17
N PRO A 100 8.84 13.87 0.58
CA PRO A 100 7.80 14.89 0.61
C PRO A 100 8.48 16.24 0.77
N ALA A 101 8.08 17.22 -0.05
CA ALA A 101 8.46 18.57 0.30
C ALA A 101 8.00 18.73 1.76
N ASP A 102 8.90 19.10 2.68
CA ASP A 102 8.61 19.18 4.12
C ASP A 102 7.33 20.00 4.42
N SER A 103 6.80 20.74 3.44
CA SER A 103 5.53 21.44 3.46
C SER A 103 4.26 20.56 3.51
N GLU A 104 4.27 19.32 3.01
CA GLU A 104 3.07 18.43 3.01
C GLU A 104 2.84 17.77 4.38
N ILE A 105 3.92 17.55 5.15
CA ILE A 105 3.82 16.95 6.48
C ILE A 105 3.51 18.05 7.49
N GLY A 106 2.39 17.90 8.18
CA GLY A 106 1.95 18.79 9.24
C GLY A 106 2.46 18.37 10.61
N GLU A 107 1.66 18.73 11.61
CA GLU A 107 1.88 18.38 13.01
C GLU A 107 2.01 16.86 13.23
N VAL A 108 3.04 16.45 13.97
CA VAL A 108 3.18 15.07 14.45
C VAL A 108 2.21 14.86 15.60
N LEU A 109 1.29 13.90 15.45
CA LEU A 109 0.30 13.57 16.47
C LEU A 109 0.79 12.47 17.41
N VAL A 110 1.57 11.52 16.88
CA VAL A 110 2.11 10.41 17.67
C VAL A 110 3.56 10.19 17.26
N GLU A 111 4.47 10.50 18.17
CA GLU A 111 5.91 10.30 18.01
C GLU A 111 6.29 8.81 17.93
N ALA A 112 7.42 8.51 17.31
CA ALA A 112 7.91 7.14 17.15
C ALA A 112 8.09 6.41 18.51
N ASP A 113 8.66 7.08 19.49
CA ASP A 113 8.87 6.51 20.83
C ASP A 113 7.53 6.25 21.55
N ALA A 114 6.52 7.09 21.31
CA ALA A 114 5.18 6.91 21.86
C ALA A 114 4.46 5.71 21.21
N LEU A 115 4.59 5.55 19.89
CA LEU A 115 4.12 4.35 19.18
C LEU A 115 4.76 3.10 19.75
N GLU A 116 6.09 3.07 19.88
CA GLU A 116 6.81 1.91 20.39
C GLU A 116 6.40 1.59 21.84
N ALA A 117 6.27 2.60 22.71
CA ALA A 117 5.78 2.42 24.08
C ALA A 117 4.37 1.81 24.11
N ARG A 118 3.43 2.39 23.36
CA ARG A 118 2.04 1.92 23.37
C ARG A 118 1.91 0.53 22.76
N VAL A 119 2.65 0.21 21.71
CA VAL A 119 2.67 -1.13 21.12
C VAL A 119 3.15 -2.18 22.13
N ARG A 120 4.17 -1.87 22.95
CA ARG A 120 4.62 -2.78 24.02
C ARG A 120 3.55 -2.98 25.10
N GLU A 121 2.85 -1.93 25.49
CA GLU A 121 1.73 -2.02 26.44
C GLU A 121 0.60 -2.90 25.89
N LEU A 122 0.18 -2.66 24.64
CA LEU A 122 -0.81 -3.47 23.95
C LEU A 122 -0.37 -4.94 23.85
N GLY A 123 0.90 -5.19 23.53
CA GLY A 123 1.46 -6.53 23.49
C GLY A 123 1.38 -7.24 24.85
N ALA A 124 1.66 -6.54 25.94
CA ALA A 124 1.53 -7.08 27.30
C ALA A 124 0.06 -7.34 27.70
N GLU A 125 -0.85 -6.43 27.33
CA GLU A 125 -2.30 -6.59 27.56
C GLU A 125 -2.85 -7.82 26.83
N ILE A 126 -2.57 -7.95 25.53
CA ILE A 126 -3.02 -9.08 24.70
C ILE A 126 -2.38 -10.38 25.19
N SER A 127 -1.08 -10.37 25.51
CA SER A 127 -0.40 -11.59 25.99
C SER A 127 -1.02 -12.13 27.28
N ARG A 128 -1.42 -11.24 28.20
CA ARG A 128 -2.13 -11.64 29.43
C ARG A 128 -3.51 -12.21 29.13
N ASP A 129 -4.26 -11.56 28.24
CA ASP A 129 -5.64 -11.93 27.93
C ASP A 129 -5.75 -13.24 27.14
N TYR A 130 -4.68 -13.60 26.42
CA TYR A 130 -4.60 -14.79 25.56
C TYR A 130 -3.58 -15.84 26.03
N GLU A 131 -3.17 -15.80 27.31
CA GLU A 131 -2.26 -16.81 27.87
C GLU A 131 -2.85 -18.23 27.76
N GLY A 132 -2.10 -19.13 27.13
CA GLY A 132 -2.52 -20.52 26.93
C GLY A 132 -3.63 -20.73 25.88
N ARG A 133 -3.96 -19.71 25.08
CA ARG A 133 -5.01 -19.75 24.05
C ARG A 133 -4.41 -19.83 22.64
N ASP A 134 -5.22 -20.28 21.68
CA ASP A 134 -4.84 -20.35 20.26
C ASP A 134 -5.14 -19.01 19.57
N LEU A 135 -4.18 -18.07 19.70
CA LEU A 135 -4.28 -16.71 19.19
C LEU A 135 -3.87 -16.61 17.71
N LEU A 136 -4.77 -16.08 16.89
CA LEU A 136 -4.52 -15.66 15.51
C LEU A 136 -4.64 -14.14 15.39
N LEU A 137 -3.56 -13.49 14.95
CA LEU A 137 -3.60 -12.08 14.53
C LEU A 137 -3.95 -12.01 13.04
N VAL A 138 -4.95 -11.19 12.69
CA VAL A 138 -5.33 -10.94 11.30
C VAL A 138 -5.07 -9.50 10.93
N GLY A 139 -4.05 -9.26 10.10
CA GLY A 139 -3.72 -7.91 9.61
C GLY A 139 -4.49 -7.56 8.34
N ILE A 140 -5.14 -6.39 8.30
CA ILE A 140 -5.83 -5.92 7.10
C ILE A 140 -4.87 -5.12 6.23
N LEU A 141 -4.68 -5.59 5.01
CA LEU A 141 -3.75 -4.98 4.06
C LEU A 141 -4.32 -3.66 3.51
N LYS A 142 -3.49 -2.63 3.34
CA LYS A 142 -2.01 -2.62 3.48
C LYS A 142 -1.50 -1.94 4.74
N GLY A 143 -2.29 -1.05 5.34
CA GLY A 143 -1.79 -0.10 6.33
C GLY A 143 -1.41 -0.73 7.66
N ALA A 144 -2.15 -1.76 8.09
CA ALA A 144 -1.89 -2.44 9.36
C ALA A 144 -0.56 -3.21 9.43
N VAL A 145 0.15 -3.43 8.31
CA VAL A 145 1.36 -4.27 8.26
C VAL A 145 2.44 -3.81 9.24
N PHE A 146 2.63 -2.49 9.37
CA PHE A 146 3.65 -1.93 10.26
C PHE A 146 3.28 -2.18 11.72
N PHE A 147 2.08 -1.77 12.11
CA PHE A 147 1.56 -1.98 13.45
C PHE A 147 1.51 -3.46 13.85
N LEU A 148 0.97 -4.33 12.98
CA LEU A 148 0.93 -5.77 13.19
C LEU A 148 2.33 -6.36 13.41
N SER A 149 3.31 -5.94 12.61
CA SER A 149 4.69 -6.44 12.74
C SER A 149 5.30 -6.09 14.09
N ASP A 150 5.06 -4.87 14.57
CA ASP A 150 5.63 -4.40 15.83
C ASP A 150 4.85 -4.98 17.03
N LEU A 151 3.52 -5.11 16.91
CA LEU A 151 2.67 -5.74 17.92
C LEU A 151 3.03 -7.22 18.10
N MET A 152 3.18 -7.96 17.01
CA MET A 152 3.57 -9.38 17.04
C MET A 152 4.91 -9.58 17.78
N ARG A 153 5.89 -8.69 17.58
CA ARG A 153 7.18 -8.76 18.29
C ARG A 153 7.07 -8.41 19.78
N ALA A 154 6.03 -7.67 20.17
CA ALA A 154 5.78 -7.30 21.55
C ALA A 154 4.99 -8.37 22.34
N LEU A 155 4.38 -9.36 21.66
CA LEU A 155 3.70 -10.46 22.32
C LEU A 155 4.68 -11.42 23.00
N THR A 156 4.30 -11.92 24.18
CA THR A 156 5.04 -12.93 24.94
C THR A 156 4.39 -14.31 24.89
N VAL A 157 3.22 -14.42 24.26
CA VAL A 157 2.51 -15.69 24.00
C VAL A 157 2.70 -16.14 22.55
N PRO A 158 2.63 -17.44 22.26
CA PRO A 158 2.58 -17.93 20.88
C PRO A 158 1.38 -17.35 20.13
N CYS A 159 1.59 -16.93 18.89
CA CYS A 159 0.52 -16.50 18.00
C CYS A 159 0.81 -16.93 16.55
N GLU A 160 -0.25 -17.10 15.77
CA GLU A 160 -0.17 -17.17 14.31
C GLU A 160 -0.56 -15.82 13.69
N VAL A 161 -0.18 -15.63 12.43
CA VAL A 161 -0.52 -14.42 11.66
C VAL A 161 -1.10 -14.81 10.31
N ASP A 162 -2.18 -14.14 9.94
CA ASP A 162 -2.76 -14.20 8.60
C ASP A 162 -3.14 -12.78 8.14
N PHE A 163 -3.46 -12.63 6.85
CA PHE A 163 -3.75 -11.35 6.23
C PHE A 163 -5.01 -11.42 5.39
N MET A 164 -5.78 -10.34 5.41
CA MET A 164 -6.88 -10.13 4.47
C MET A 164 -6.65 -8.86 3.66
N ALA A 165 -7.12 -8.86 2.41
CA ALA A 165 -7.11 -7.66 1.57
C ALA A 165 -8.53 -7.35 1.10
N LEU A 166 -8.93 -6.09 1.26
CA LEU A 166 -10.25 -5.60 0.92
C LEU A 166 -10.15 -4.50 -0.16
N ALA A 167 -11.16 -4.42 -1.02
CA ALA A 167 -11.36 -3.30 -1.93
C ALA A 167 -12.76 -2.71 -1.77
N SER A 168 -12.87 -1.40 -1.66
CA SER A 168 -14.17 -0.71 -1.65
C SER A 168 -14.87 -0.84 -2.99
N TYR A 169 -16.19 -1.06 -2.99
CA TYR A 169 -17.00 -1.01 -4.20
C TYR A 169 -17.31 0.46 -4.57
N GLY A 170 -16.49 1.07 -5.43
CA GLY A 170 -16.84 2.32 -6.13
C GLY A 170 -16.44 3.63 -5.45
N SER A 171 -16.28 4.66 -6.27
CA SER A 171 -15.64 5.97 -6.05
C SER A 171 -16.46 7.01 -5.25
N SER A 172 -17.38 6.59 -4.40
CA SER A 172 -18.14 7.49 -3.54
C SER A 172 -17.52 7.54 -2.14
N THR A 173 -17.24 8.75 -1.66
CA THR A 173 -16.69 9.07 -0.33
C THR A 173 -17.56 8.61 0.85
N ASP A 174 -18.72 8.02 0.58
CA ASP A 174 -19.49 7.21 1.52
C ASP A 174 -19.34 5.73 1.14
N SER A 175 -18.55 5.00 1.92
CA SER A 175 -18.50 3.55 1.83
C SER A 175 -19.91 3.02 2.08
N SER A 176 -20.52 2.33 1.11
CA SER A 176 -21.77 1.58 1.29
C SER A 176 -21.67 0.47 2.35
N GLY A 177 -20.50 0.32 3.00
CA GLY A 177 -20.15 -0.76 3.91
C GLY A 177 -19.84 -2.07 3.20
N VAL A 178 -20.15 -2.17 1.90
CA VAL A 178 -19.86 -3.37 1.10
C VAL A 178 -18.43 -3.26 0.57
N VAL A 179 -17.62 -4.27 0.87
CA VAL A 179 -16.24 -4.42 0.39
C VAL A 179 -16.04 -5.76 -0.29
N ARG A 180 -15.17 -5.79 -1.30
CA ARG A 180 -14.77 -7.01 -2.00
C ARG A 180 -13.55 -7.59 -1.30
N ILE A 181 -13.62 -8.85 -0.90
CA ILE A 181 -12.44 -9.58 -0.43
C ILE A 181 -11.58 -9.91 -1.65
N LEU A 182 -10.36 -9.37 -1.67
CA LEU A 182 -9.33 -9.64 -2.68
C LEU A 182 -8.42 -10.81 -2.27
N LYS A 183 -8.08 -10.87 -0.98
CA LYS A 183 -7.42 -12.01 -0.33
C LYS A 183 -8.19 -12.35 0.93
N ASP A 184 -8.55 -13.62 1.05
CA ASP A 184 -9.14 -14.20 2.25
C ASP A 184 -8.05 -14.85 3.13
N LEU A 185 -8.45 -15.29 4.32
CA LEU A 185 -7.63 -16.08 5.23
C LEU A 185 -7.21 -17.40 4.57
N ASP A 186 -5.97 -17.81 4.84
CA ASP A 186 -5.41 -19.07 4.36
C ASP A 186 -5.81 -20.24 5.29
N ALA A 187 -6.03 -19.97 6.57
CA ALA A 187 -6.39 -20.96 7.58
C ALA A 187 -7.84 -20.80 8.10
N PRO A 188 -8.53 -21.90 8.47
CA PRO A 188 -9.82 -21.81 9.15
C PRO A 188 -9.66 -21.17 10.54
N ILE A 189 -10.71 -20.47 10.97
CA ILE A 189 -10.75 -19.76 12.26
C ILE A 189 -11.76 -20.33 13.25
N GLU A 190 -12.42 -21.44 12.91
CA GLU A 190 -13.40 -22.08 13.78
C GLU A 190 -12.76 -22.46 15.12
N GLY A 191 -13.37 -22.02 16.22
CA GLY A 191 -12.87 -22.27 17.57
C GLY A 191 -11.56 -21.57 17.94
N ARG A 192 -11.03 -20.69 17.07
CA ARG A 192 -9.79 -19.92 17.34
C ARG A 192 -10.08 -18.58 17.98
N ASP A 193 -9.09 -18.04 18.66
CA ASP A 193 -9.13 -16.69 19.19
C ASP A 193 -8.53 -15.71 18.20
N VAL A 194 -9.36 -14.84 17.63
CA VAL A 194 -8.98 -13.97 16.52
C VAL A 194 -8.93 -12.52 16.98
N VAL A 195 -7.79 -11.87 16.77
CA VAL A 195 -7.63 -10.42 16.94
C VAL A 195 -7.36 -9.79 15.58
N ILE A 196 -8.30 -8.99 15.09
CA ILE A 196 -8.10 -8.17 13.90
C ILE A 196 -7.22 -6.98 14.27
N VAL A 197 -6.13 -6.79 13.54
CA VAL A 197 -5.19 -5.69 13.73
C VAL A 197 -5.38 -4.67 12.62
N GLU A 198 -5.83 -3.47 13.00
CA GLU A 198 -6.13 -2.36 12.09
C GLU A 198 -5.25 -1.14 12.41
N ASP A 199 -4.80 -0.42 11.39
CA ASP A 199 -4.06 0.84 11.56
C ASP A 199 -4.98 1.99 12.02
N ILE A 200 -6.17 2.11 11.45
CA ILE A 200 -7.12 3.15 11.83
C ILE A 200 -8.57 2.69 11.70
N VAL A 201 -9.37 2.94 12.75
CA VAL A 201 -10.81 2.79 12.67
C VAL A 201 -11.51 4.15 12.67
N ASP A 202 -12.09 4.44 11.51
CA ASP A 202 -12.77 5.70 11.19
C ASP A 202 -14.31 5.53 11.31
N SER A 203 -15.02 5.40 10.19
CA SER A 203 -16.47 5.14 10.20
C SER A 203 -16.85 3.79 10.81
N GLY A 204 -15.94 2.81 10.72
CA GLY A 204 -16.15 1.44 11.18
C GLY A 204 -16.96 0.55 10.23
N LEU A 205 -17.46 1.07 9.11
CA LEU A 205 -18.36 0.33 8.21
C LEU A 205 -17.68 -0.89 7.54
N THR A 206 -16.47 -0.70 7.00
CA THR A 206 -15.68 -1.80 6.41
C THR A 206 -15.37 -2.88 7.45
N LEU A 207 -14.97 -2.46 8.65
CA LEU A 207 -14.63 -3.39 9.73
C LEU A 207 -15.86 -4.14 10.25
N SER A 208 -17.02 -3.48 10.35
CA SER A 208 -18.29 -4.12 10.73
C SER A 208 -18.70 -5.21 9.72
N TYR A 209 -18.55 -4.93 8.42
CA TYR A 209 -18.78 -5.94 7.39
C TYR A 209 -17.84 -7.13 7.57
N LEU A 210 -16.54 -6.87 7.76
CA LEU A 210 -15.54 -7.91 7.93
C LEU A 210 -15.82 -8.78 9.16
N LEU A 211 -16.11 -8.16 10.32
CA LEU A 211 -16.43 -8.86 11.55
C LEU A 211 -17.62 -9.79 11.35
N ARG A 212 -18.71 -9.33 10.74
CA ARG A 212 -19.87 -10.18 10.43
C ARG A 212 -19.51 -11.38 9.54
N THR A 213 -18.61 -11.19 8.56
CA THR A 213 -18.14 -12.28 7.70
C THR A 213 -17.30 -13.30 8.47
N LEU A 214 -16.48 -12.85 9.42
CA LEU A 214 -15.61 -13.73 10.21
C LEU A 214 -16.36 -14.41 11.37
N GLU A 215 -17.30 -13.73 12.03
CA GLU A 215 -18.18 -14.31 13.05
C GLU A 215 -18.95 -15.52 12.53
N ALA A 216 -19.40 -15.48 11.27
CA ALA A 216 -20.08 -16.60 10.62
C ALA A 216 -19.20 -17.85 10.47
N ARG A 217 -17.87 -17.73 10.64
CA ARG A 217 -16.90 -18.83 10.65
C ARG A 217 -16.66 -19.40 12.05
N GLN A 218 -17.42 -18.91 13.05
CA GLN A 218 -17.49 -19.44 14.42
C GLN A 218 -16.13 -19.48 15.16
N PRO A 219 -15.38 -18.36 15.23
CA PRO A 219 -14.23 -18.27 16.12
C PRO A 219 -14.65 -18.38 17.59
N ALA A 220 -13.74 -18.78 18.47
CA ALA A 220 -13.96 -18.79 19.92
C ALA A 220 -14.07 -17.37 20.50
N SER A 221 -13.29 -16.42 19.95
CA SER A 221 -13.48 -14.98 20.15
C SER A 221 -13.06 -14.21 18.91
N LEU A 222 -13.66 -13.03 18.72
CA LEU A 222 -13.31 -12.12 17.63
C LEU A 222 -13.27 -10.70 18.19
N GLU A 223 -12.08 -10.14 18.30
CA GLU A 223 -11.82 -8.83 18.90
C GLU A 223 -11.03 -7.95 17.91
N VAL A 224 -11.03 -6.64 18.14
CA VAL A 224 -10.26 -5.68 17.33
C VAL A 224 -9.19 -5.00 18.19
N CYS A 225 -7.97 -4.97 17.64
CA CYS A 225 -6.88 -4.11 18.07
C CYS A 225 -6.63 -3.03 17.02
N ALA A 226 -6.97 -1.78 17.36
CA ALA A 226 -6.82 -0.64 16.48
C ALA A 226 -5.68 0.25 16.98
N LEU A 227 -4.70 0.56 16.12
CA LEU A 227 -3.68 1.54 16.49
C LEU A 227 -4.31 2.91 16.72
N LEU A 228 -5.09 3.40 15.75
CA LEU A 228 -5.79 4.68 15.85
C LEU A 228 -7.30 4.47 15.81
N THR A 229 -8.04 5.28 16.56
CA THR A 229 -9.50 5.36 16.46
C THR A 229 -9.95 6.81 16.41
N LYS A 230 -11.01 7.07 15.62
CA LYS A 230 -11.72 8.36 15.55
C LYS A 230 -13.14 8.20 16.07
N PRO A 231 -13.38 8.29 17.40
CA PRO A 231 -14.69 8.03 17.97
C PRO A 231 -15.80 8.91 17.37
N GLU A 232 -15.52 10.18 17.09
CA GLU A 232 -16.51 11.12 16.53
C GLU A 232 -16.99 10.79 15.12
N ARG A 233 -16.26 9.93 14.39
CA ARG A 233 -16.66 9.48 13.04
C ARG A 233 -17.37 8.14 13.00
N ARG A 234 -17.48 7.47 14.16
CA ARG A 234 -18.08 6.15 14.30
C ARG A 234 -19.52 6.14 13.80
N LYS A 235 -19.81 5.29 12.81
CA LYS A 235 -21.18 5.07 12.30
C LYS A 235 -21.82 3.77 12.82
N VAL A 236 -21.03 2.89 13.43
CA VAL A 236 -21.43 1.55 13.89
C VAL A 236 -20.69 1.14 15.16
N GLU A 237 -21.33 0.37 16.03
CA GLU A 237 -20.66 -0.23 17.19
C GLU A 237 -19.72 -1.35 16.75
N LEU A 238 -18.55 -1.42 17.38
CA LEU A 238 -17.49 -2.37 17.05
C LEU A 238 -16.83 -2.87 18.34
N PRO A 239 -16.45 -4.16 18.43
CA PRO A 239 -15.73 -4.74 19.56
C PRO A 239 -14.24 -4.33 19.54
N ILE A 240 -13.96 -3.03 19.64
CA ILE A 240 -12.59 -2.52 19.75
C ILE A 240 -12.16 -2.64 21.20
N ARG A 241 -11.52 -3.76 21.50
CA ARG A 241 -11.03 -4.08 22.82
C ARG A 241 -9.70 -3.41 23.14
N TYR A 242 -8.84 -3.29 22.13
CA TYR A 242 -7.49 -2.75 22.30
C TYR A 242 -7.33 -1.50 21.44
N VAL A 243 -7.11 -0.36 22.08
CA VAL A 243 -6.92 0.94 21.40
C VAL A 243 -5.51 1.44 21.66
N GLY A 244 -4.77 1.75 20.59
CA GLY A 244 -3.50 2.45 20.70
C GLY A 244 -3.73 3.90 21.13
N PHE A 245 -4.32 4.69 20.25
CA PHE A 245 -4.56 6.12 20.44
C PHE A 245 -5.94 6.53 19.91
N GLU A 246 -6.64 7.37 20.67
CA GLU A 246 -7.77 8.13 20.14
C GLU A 246 -7.27 9.44 19.53
N ILE A 247 -7.69 9.75 18.31
CA ILE A 247 -7.31 10.97 17.62
C ILE A 247 -8.54 11.73 17.12
N GLU A 248 -8.39 13.05 16.99
CA GLU A 248 -9.38 13.90 16.34
C GLU A 248 -9.54 13.56 14.85
N ASN A 249 -10.60 14.05 14.23
CA ASN A 249 -10.90 13.89 12.82
C ASN A 249 -9.98 14.76 11.94
N ARG A 250 -8.73 14.33 11.85
CA ARG A 250 -7.68 14.90 11.00
C ARG A 250 -7.25 13.86 9.98
N PHE A 251 -6.89 14.26 8.77
CA PHE A 251 -6.29 13.33 7.81
C PHE A 251 -4.86 13.03 8.24
N VAL A 252 -4.54 11.75 8.49
CA VAL A 252 -3.27 11.32 9.07
C VAL A 252 -2.52 10.38 8.14
N ILE A 253 -1.19 10.46 8.20
CA ILE A 253 -0.24 9.70 7.40
C ILE A 253 0.89 9.18 8.29
N GLY A 254 1.64 8.19 7.79
CA GLY A 254 2.76 7.61 8.53
C GLY A 254 2.40 6.34 9.27
N TYR A 255 3.44 5.56 9.61
CA TYR A 255 3.33 4.29 10.32
C TYR A 255 2.27 3.34 9.71
N GLY A 256 2.34 3.19 8.38
CA GLY A 256 1.39 2.40 7.60
C GLY A 256 0.27 3.21 6.94
N LEU A 257 -0.13 4.37 7.48
CA LEU A 257 -1.16 5.24 6.89
C LEU A 257 -0.64 5.98 5.67
N ASP A 258 -1.47 6.16 4.65
CA ASP A 258 -1.06 6.75 3.37
C ASP A 258 -1.91 7.91 2.88
N HIS A 259 -1.26 8.72 2.04
CA HIS A 259 -1.92 9.57 1.06
C HIS A 259 -1.36 9.24 -0.32
N ALA A 260 -2.22 8.85 -1.26
CA ALA A 260 -1.82 8.45 -2.61
C ALA A 260 -0.67 7.41 -2.65
N GLN A 261 -0.71 6.42 -1.76
CA GLN A 261 0.32 5.37 -1.56
C GLN A 261 1.69 5.86 -1.06
N ARG A 262 1.81 7.13 -0.65
CA ARG A 262 3.03 7.69 -0.04
C ARG A 262 2.93 7.68 1.49
N PHE A 263 4.03 8.05 2.15
CA PHE A 263 4.13 8.32 3.60
C PHE A 263 4.04 7.14 4.57
N ARG A 264 3.60 5.95 4.15
CA ARG A 264 3.51 4.76 5.03
C ARG A 264 4.78 4.46 5.83
N ASN A 265 5.94 4.82 5.26
CA ASN A 265 7.26 4.55 5.81
C ASN A 265 7.73 5.57 6.87
N LEU A 266 6.95 6.60 7.18
CA LEU A 266 7.29 7.49 8.30
C LEU A 266 7.20 6.70 9.63
N PRO A 267 8.15 6.88 10.56
CA PRO A 267 8.17 6.13 11.82
C PRO A 267 7.22 6.72 12.88
N TYR A 268 6.48 7.76 12.54
CA TYR A 268 5.53 8.48 13.40
C TYR A 268 4.21 8.72 12.64
N VAL A 269 3.16 9.11 13.35
CA VAL A 269 1.88 9.54 12.77
C VAL A 269 1.81 11.06 12.74
N ALA A 270 1.55 11.63 11.57
CA ALA A 270 1.43 13.07 11.39
C ALA A 270 0.16 13.43 10.60
N VAL A 271 -0.27 14.68 10.75
CA VAL A 271 -1.34 15.28 9.94
C VAL A 271 -0.80 15.58 8.55
N LEU A 272 -1.61 15.35 7.51
CA LEU A 272 -1.32 15.86 6.17
C LEU A 272 -1.80 17.31 6.07
N ASN A 273 -0.92 18.23 5.68
CA ASN A 273 -1.31 19.61 5.39
C ASN A 273 -2.12 19.67 4.09
N GLU A 274 -3.17 20.48 4.06
CA GLU A 274 -3.84 20.84 2.81
C GLU A 274 -2.89 21.75 2.00
N GLY A 275 -2.52 21.30 0.81
CA GLY A 275 -1.71 22.07 -0.14
C GLY A 275 -2.52 23.07 -0.97
#